data_AF-A0AAE5QU89-F1
#
_entry.id   AF-A0AAE5QU89-F1
#
_cell.length_a   1.000
_cell.length_b   1.000
_cell.length_c   1.000
_cell.angle_alpha   90.00
_cell.angle_beta   90.00
_cell.angle_gamma   90.00
#
_symmetry.space_group_name_H-M   'P 1'
#
loop_
_entity.id
_entity.type
_entity.pdbx_description
1 polymer ?
#
loop_
_entity_poly.entity_id
_entity_poly.type
_entity_poly.pdbx_seq_one_letter_code
_entity_poly.pdbx_strand_id
1 'polypeptide(L)' 'MEKFNRQEQLKQLHAERKVKTEKKVDKAINDLVQKNKEINFNIVSKHSKVSKATLYKNNKIRKKIEKLR' A
#
# COMPACT_ATOMS: atom_id res chain seq x y z
N MET A 1 -35.89 -1.76 -11.06
CA MET A 1 -34.91 -1.58 -9.96
C MET A 1 -33.73 -2.48 -10.25
N GLU A 2 -32.54 -1.93 -10.42
CA GLU A 2 -31.32 -2.73 -10.58
C GLU A 2 -31.15 -3.66 -9.37
N LYS A 3 -30.85 -4.94 -9.64
CA LYS A 3 -30.59 -5.93 -8.59
C LYS A 3 -29.33 -5.51 -7.82
N PHE A 4 -29.50 -5.09 -6.59
CA PHE A 4 -28.43 -4.61 -5.72
C PHE A 4 -27.49 -5.77 -5.31
N ASN A 5 -26.42 -5.99 -6.07
CA ASN A 5 -25.47 -7.07 -5.79
C ASN A 5 -24.41 -6.62 -4.77
N ARG A 6 -24.74 -6.79 -3.49
CA ARG A 6 -23.87 -6.43 -2.35
C ARG A 6 -22.49 -7.10 -2.41
N GLN A 7 -22.40 -8.32 -2.95
CA GLN A 7 -21.14 -9.04 -3.03
C GLN A 7 -20.18 -8.41 -4.04
N GLU A 8 -20.69 -7.95 -5.19
CA GLU A 8 -19.89 -7.27 -6.20
C GLU A 8 -19.40 -5.90 -5.71
N GLN A 9 -20.26 -5.13 -5.03
CA GLN A 9 -19.86 -3.86 -4.44
C GLN A 9 -18.74 -4.02 -3.40
N LEU A 10 -18.81 -5.06 -2.55
CA LEU A 10 -17.76 -5.35 -1.59
C LEU A 10 -16.44 -5.69 -2.30
N LYS A 11 -16.47 -6.50 -3.37
CA LYS A 11 -15.27 -6.81 -4.18
C LYS A 11 -14.66 -5.54 -4.78
N GLN A 12 -15.48 -4.66 -5.35
CA GLN A 12 -15.03 -3.38 -5.90
C GLN A 12 -14.38 -2.50 -4.83
N LEU A 13 -15.02 -2.36 -3.66
CA LEU A 13 -14.50 -1.60 -2.54
C LEU A 13 -13.15 -2.15 -2.04
N HIS A 14 -13.00 -3.48 -1.99
CA HIS A 14 -11.73 -4.11 -1.65
C HIS A 14 -10.64 -3.83 -2.68
N ALA A 15 -10.96 -3.89 -3.98
CA ALA A 15 -10.04 -3.56 -5.05
C ALA A 15 -9.58 -2.10 -4.96
N GLU A 16 -10.52 -1.16 -4.77
CA GLU A 16 -10.19 0.25 -4.58
C GLU A 16 -9.30 0.50 -3.37
N ARG A 17 -9.59 -0.14 -2.23
CA ARG A 17 -8.77 -0.04 -1.01
C ARG A 17 -7.35 -0.54 -1.25
N LYS A 18 -7.20 -1.62 -2.03
CA LYS A 18 -5.88 -2.14 -2.41
C LYS A 18 -5.10 -1.13 -3.25
N VAL A 19 -5.73 -0.55 -4.26
CA VAL A 19 -5.11 0.50 -5.11
C VAL A 19 -4.74 1.73 -4.29
N LYS A 20 -5.64 2.21 -3.41
CA LYS A 20 -5.38 3.34 -2.51
C LYS A 20 -4.19 3.07 -1.58
N THR A 21 -4.07 1.84 -1.08
CA THR A 21 -2.94 1.43 -0.23
C THR A 21 -1.62 1.43 -1.01
N GLU A 22 -1.59 0.85 -2.21
CA GLU A 22 -0.41 0.85 -3.08
C GLU A 22 0.06 2.27 -3.40
N LYS A 23 -0.86 3.16 -3.81
CA LYS A 23 -0.54 4.57 -4.10
C LYS A 23 0.08 5.31 -2.92
N LYS A 24 -0.44 5.10 -1.70
CA LYS A 24 0.10 5.73 -0.47
C LYS A 24 1.51 5.24 -0.16
N VAL A 25 1.76 3.95 -0.32
CA VAL A 25 3.09 3.37 -0.09
C VAL A 25 4.09 3.82 -1.15
N ASP A 26 3.68 3.85 -2.42
CA ASP A 26 4.52 4.33 -3.51
C ASP A 26 4.92 5.80 -3.31
N LYS A 27 3.97 6.66 -2.92
CA LYS A 27 4.26 8.05 -2.59
C LYS A 27 5.26 8.15 -1.43
N ALA A 28 5.05 7.41 -0.35
CA ALA A 28 5.96 7.43 0.80
C ALA A 28 7.37 6.96 0.45
N ILE A 29 7.51 5.92 -0.39
CA ILE A 29 8.82 5.46 -0.86
C ILE A 29 9.49 6.55 -1.71
N ASN A 30 8.77 7.15 -2.67
CA ASN A 30 9.33 8.21 -3.51
C ASN A 30 9.79 9.42 -2.68
N ASP A 31 8.99 9.84 -1.69
CA ASP A 31 9.34 10.93 -0.78
C ASP A 31 10.60 10.61 0.06
N LEU A 32 10.76 9.35 0.48
CA LEU A 32 11.95 8.90 1.22
C LEU A 32 13.20 8.85 0.34
N VAL A 33 13.09 8.35 -0.90
CA VAL A 33 14.17 8.35 -1.89
C VAL A 33 14.62 9.78 -2.18
N GLN A 34 13.70 10.70 -2.45
CA GLN A 34 14.03 12.10 -2.72
C GLN A 34 14.73 12.78 -1.55
N LYS A 35 14.45 12.36 -0.32
CA LYS A 35 15.06 12.89 0.90
C LYS A 35 16.35 12.14 1.29
N ASN A 36 16.82 11.19 0.49
CA ASN A 36 17.93 10.28 0.84
C ASN A 36 17.78 9.66 2.25
N LYS A 37 16.55 9.30 2.63
CA LYS A 37 16.27 8.63 3.89
C LYS A 37 16.31 7.12 3.73
N GLU A 38 16.67 6.43 4.79
CA GLU A 38 16.66 4.97 4.84
C GLU A 38 15.27 4.42 4.49
N ILE A 39 15.25 3.38 3.65
CA ILE A 39 14.03 2.70 3.23
C ILE A 39 13.98 1.34 3.91
N ASN A 40 13.14 1.22 4.93
CA ASN A 40 12.83 -0.05 5.57
C ASN A 40 11.34 -0.11 5.94
N PHE A 41 10.84 -1.29 6.32
CA PHE A 41 9.42 -1.49 6.63
C PHE A 41 8.91 -0.61 7.79
N ASN A 42 9.74 -0.29 8.77
CA ASN A 42 9.36 0.57 9.90
C ASN A 42 9.14 2.02 9.43
N ILE A 43 10.08 2.55 8.66
CA ILE A 43 10.05 3.94 8.18
C ILE A 43 8.91 4.11 7.17
N VAL A 44 8.79 3.19 6.20
CA VAL A 44 7.70 3.21 5.21
C VAL A 44 6.34 3.09 5.89
N SER A 45 6.19 2.24 6.91
CA SER A 45 4.94 2.11 7.66
C SER A 45 4.53 3.43 8.34
N LYS A 46 5.47 4.08 9.03
CA LYS A 46 5.23 5.38 9.68
C LYS A 46 4.89 6.46 8.65
N HIS A 47 5.62 6.53 7.54
CA HIS A 47 5.47 7.60 6.55
C HIS A 47 4.21 7.44 5.67
N SER A 48 3.83 6.20 5.33
CA SER A 48 2.62 5.91 4.53
C SER A 48 1.33 5.80 5.35
N LYS A 49 1.44 5.73 6.69
CA LYS A 49 0.34 5.40 7.61
C LYS A 49 -0.32 4.06 7.28
N VAL A 50 0.47 3.09 6.81
CA VAL A 50 0.04 1.72 6.52
C VAL A 50 0.73 0.78 7.50
N SER A 51 0.00 -0.18 8.08
CA SER A 51 0.58 -1.11 9.05
C SER A 51 1.63 -2.02 8.41
N LYS A 52 2.66 -2.40 9.18
CA LYS A 52 3.68 -3.36 8.73
C LYS A 52 3.08 -4.67 8.23
N ALA A 53 2.05 -5.19 8.91
CA ALA A 53 1.35 -6.39 8.46
C ALA A 53 0.80 -6.26 7.03
N THR A 54 0.26 -5.09 6.68
CA THR A 54 -0.24 -4.82 5.32
C THR A 54 0.91 -4.75 4.31
N LEU A 55 2.05 -4.15 4.69
CA LEU A 55 3.24 -4.10 3.82
C LEU A 55 3.80 -5.50 3.53
N TYR A 56 3.89 -6.37 4.54
CA TYR A 56 4.36 -7.74 4.38
C TYR A 56 3.38 -8.63 3.59
N LYS A 57 2.07 -8.46 3.81
CA LYS A 57 1.02 -9.25 3.15
C LYS A 57 0.91 -8.95 1.65
N ASN A 58 1.21 -7.71 1.23
CA ASN A 58 1.20 -7.36 -0.19
C ASN A 58 2.58 -7.62 -0.81
N ASN A 59 2.73 -8.76 -1.51
CA ASN A 59 3.99 -9.17 -2.14
C ASN A 59 4.61 -8.10 -3.07
N LYS A 60 3.81 -7.30 -3.78
CA LYS A 60 4.32 -6.24 -4.66
C LYS A 60 4.99 -5.14 -3.86
N ILE A 61 4.33 -4.69 -2.79
CA ILE A 61 4.88 -3.69 -1.86
C ILE A 61 6.13 -4.23 -1.17
N ARG A 62 6.05 -5.45 -0.65
CA ARG A 62 7.16 -6.11 0.05
C ARG A 62 8.43 -6.15 -0.82
N LYS A 63 8.32 -6.68 -2.04
CA LYS A 63 9.44 -6.76 -2.99
C LYS A 63 10.03 -5.38 -3.32
N LYS A 64 9.19 -4.35 -3.42
CA LYS A 64 9.64 -2.98 -3.70
C LYS A 64 10.46 -2.40 -2.56
N ILE A 65 10.02 -2.61 -1.30
CA ILE A 65 10.76 -2.16 -0.12
C ILE A 65 12.07 -2.95 0.01
N GLU A 66 12.04 -4.27 -0.16
CA GLU A 66 13.23 -5.12 -0.07
C GLU A 66 14.29 -4.78 -1.13
N LYS A 67 13.89 -4.37 -2.34
CA LYS A 67 14.82 -3.96 -3.40
C LYS A 67 15.53 -2.62 -3.12
N LEU A 68 14.92 -1.76 -2.30
CA LEU A 68 15.40 -0.40 -2.04
C LEU A 68 16.08 -0.25 -0.67
N ARG A 69 16.02 -1.29 0.15
CA ARG A 69 16.68 -1.35 1.46
C ARG A 69 18.15 -1.67 1.30
#